data_AF-A0A7V4W738-F1
#
_entry.id   AF-A0A7V4W738-F1
#
_cell.length_a   1.000
_cell.length_b   1.000
_cell.length_c   1.000
_cell.angle_alpha   90.00
_cell.angle_beta   90.00
_cell.angle_gamma   90.00
#
_symmetry.space_group_name_H-M   'P 1'
#
loop_
_entity.id
_entity.type
_entity.pdbx_description
1 polymer ?
#
loop_
_entity_poly.entity_id
_entity_poly.type
_entity_poly.pdbx_seq_one_letter_code
_entity_poly.pdbx_strand_id
1 'polypeptide(L)'
;MKNRIGLAIMLLWPSLSALAEGAQEGHGEAAGWGAPIWGVPTIAWQIINTLLVVVLFVFLLRRPAPKFFAGRAKEIQDLLEKALREKEEATRSLREIEVKMSRLDEEVAAIERAAREAAEADKVRLQQEAEAAKARIQQEAGLEMERQMVQAKRDLRAYAADLAVQAAREILAKSLTPEDEARIQGRFLNLMEDRHERRG
;
A
#
# COMPACT_ATOMS: atom_id res chain seq x y z
N MET A 1 -52.03 -10.96 6.93
CA MET A 1 -53.25 -10.11 7.04
C MET A 1 -53.67 -9.39 5.74
N LYS A 2 -52.99 -9.61 4.60
CA LYS A 2 -53.33 -8.95 3.31
C LYS A 2 -54.62 -9.45 2.64
N ASN A 3 -55.18 -10.58 3.08
CA ASN A 3 -56.24 -11.27 2.34
C ASN A 3 -57.67 -10.98 2.85
N ARG A 4 -57.86 -10.24 3.96
CA ARG A 4 -59.22 -9.98 4.50
C ARG A 4 -59.91 -8.78 3.83
N ILE A 5 -59.13 -7.84 3.29
CA ILE A 5 -59.63 -6.64 2.60
C ILE A 5 -59.95 -6.96 1.12
N GLY A 6 -59.10 -7.76 0.47
CA GLY A 6 -59.35 -8.24 -0.90
C GLY A 6 -60.61 -9.12 -1.00
N LEU A 7 -60.88 -9.97 0.01
CA LEU A 7 -62.09 -10.80 0.05
C LEU A 7 -63.38 -9.97 0.23
N ALA A 8 -63.32 -8.84 0.94
CA ALA A 8 -64.47 -7.95 1.11
C ALA A 8 -64.80 -7.16 -0.17
N ILE A 9 -63.78 -6.80 -0.97
CA ILE A 9 -63.96 -6.14 -2.28
C ILE A 9 -64.43 -7.14 -3.34
N MET A 10 -63.92 -8.38 -3.31
CA MET A 10 -64.32 -9.46 -4.23
C MET A 10 -65.76 -9.93 -3.98
N LEU A 11 -66.27 -9.82 -2.74
CA LEU A 11 -67.68 -10.07 -2.40
C LEU A 11 -68.64 -8.96 -2.86
N LEU A 12 -68.14 -7.79 -3.24
CA LEU A 12 -68.95 -6.67 -3.75
C LEU A 12 -69.00 -6.59 -5.29
N TRP A 13 -68.13 -7.29 -6.00
CA TRP A 13 -68.14 -7.36 -7.47
C TRP A 13 -69.47 -7.87 -8.07
N PRO A 14 -70.19 -8.84 -7.48
CA PRO A 14 -71.48 -9.29 -8.02
C PRO A 14 -72.60 -8.26 -7.88
N SER A 15 -72.43 -7.22 -7.06
CA SER A 15 -73.49 -6.24 -6.78
C SER A 15 -73.60 -5.11 -7.82
N LEU A 16 -72.57 -4.89 -8.64
CA LEU A 16 -72.59 -3.82 -9.65
C LEU A 16 -73.24 -4.27 -10.97
N SER A 17 -73.21 -5.56 -11.30
CA SER A 17 -73.89 -6.09 -12.49
C SER A 17 -75.42 -6.09 -12.34
N ALA A 18 -75.93 -6.22 -11.12
CA ALA A 18 -77.38 -6.22 -10.85
C ALA A 18 -78.02 -4.81 -10.90
N LEU A 19 -77.21 -3.74 -10.88
CA LEU A 19 -77.71 -2.37 -10.93
C LEU A 19 -77.68 -1.78 -12.35
N ALA A 20 -76.92 -2.36 -13.28
CA ALA A 20 -76.85 -1.91 -14.67
C ALA A 20 -78.02 -2.40 -15.53
N GLU A 21 -78.73 -3.45 -15.10
CA GLU A 21 -79.77 -4.12 -15.90
C GLU A 21 -81.20 -3.82 -15.41
N GLY A 22 -81.36 -2.98 -14.37
CA GLY A 22 -82.65 -2.63 -13.76
C GLY A 22 -83.25 -1.28 -14.17
N ALA A 23 -82.64 -0.58 -15.13
CA ALA A 23 -83.04 0.78 -15.52
C ALA A 23 -83.85 0.88 -16.83
N GLN A 24 -84.31 -0.23 -17.40
CA GLN A 24 -85.11 -0.21 -18.63
C GLN A 24 -86.35 -1.13 -18.52
N GLU A 25 -87.48 -0.49 -18.21
CA GLU A 25 -88.90 -0.81 -18.43
C GLU A 25 -89.35 -2.28 -18.58
N GLY A 26 -90.32 -2.69 -17.74
CA GLY A 26 -91.20 -3.81 -18.04
C GLY A 26 -91.84 -4.48 -16.83
N HIS A 27 -93.17 -4.37 -16.70
CA HIS A 27 -93.98 -5.17 -15.78
C HIS A 27 -93.75 -6.67 -15.98
N GLY A 28 -93.39 -7.39 -14.93
CA GLY A 28 -93.31 -8.86 -14.96
C GLY A 28 -92.67 -9.41 -13.70
N GLU A 29 -93.38 -10.31 -13.04
CA GLU A 29 -92.98 -11.00 -11.82
C GLU A 29 -91.61 -11.67 -11.96
N ALA A 30 -90.60 -11.10 -11.33
CA ALA A 30 -89.36 -11.78 -11.03
C ALA A 30 -89.06 -11.53 -9.55
N ALA A 31 -88.91 -12.61 -8.79
CA ALA A 31 -88.48 -12.62 -7.41
C ALA A 31 -87.02 -12.15 -7.30
N GLY A 32 -86.80 -10.86 -7.60
CA GLY A 32 -85.56 -10.13 -7.41
C GLY A 32 -85.53 -9.52 -6.02
N TRP A 33 -84.33 -9.20 -5.56
CA TRP A 33 -84.01 -8.59 -4.27
C TRP A 33 -84.55 -7.15 -4.09
N GLY A 34 -85.78 -6.88 -4.54
CA GLY A 34 -86.45 -5.58 -4.56
C GLY A 34 -87.98 -5.65 -4.49
N ALA A 35 -88.56 -6.79 -4.10
CA ALA A 35 -89.99 -6.86 -3.78
C ALA A 35 -90.29 -6.09 -2.47
N PRO A 36 -91.42 -5.36 -2.36
CA PRO A 36 -91.79 -4.64 -1.14
C PRO A 36 -92.11 -5.66 -0.03
N ILE A 37 -91.12 -5.99 0.79
CA ILE A 37 -91.34 -6.73 2.02
C ILE A 37 -91.94 -5.71 3.01
N TRP A 38 -93.19 -5.95 3.44
CA TRP A 38 -93.91 -5.15 4.45
C TRP A 38 -94.32 -3.73 4.04
N GLY A 39 -94.74 -3.50 2.79
CA GLY A 39 -95.44 -2.27 2.41
C GLY A 39 -94.60 -0.98 2.40
N VAL A 40 -93.27 -1.10 2.40
CA VAL A 40 -92.33 0.03 2.34
C VAL A 40 -91.98 0.34 0.86
N PRO A 41 -91.95 1.61 0.41
CA PRO A 41 -91.51 1.96 -0.94
C PRO A 41 -90.09 1.47 -1.24
N THR A 42 -89.86 0.94 -2.44
CA THR A 42 -88.57 0.36 -2.88
C THR A 42 -87.37 1.32 -2.72
N ILE A 43 -87.61 2.63 -2.89
CA ILE A 43 -86.59 3.69 -2.72
C ILE A 43 -86.13 3.78 -1.25
N ALA A 44 -87.04 3.67 -0.29
CA ALA A 44 -86.67 3.73 1.14
C ALA A 44 -85.84 2.50 1.54
N TRP A 45 -86.14 1.32 0.99
CA TRP A 45 -85.35 0.11 1.19
C TRP A 45 -83.94 0.22 0.57
N GLN A 46 -83.83 0.77 -0.64
CA GLN A 46 -82.54 1.05 -1.27
C GLN A 46 -81.69 2.02 -0.44
N ILE A 47 -82.29 3.11 0.06
CA ILE A 47 -81.60 4.07 0.93
C ILE A 47 -81.08 3.39 2.20
N ILE A 48 -81.89 2.56 2.86
CA ILE A 48 -81.48 1.82 4.06
C ILE A 48 -80.33 0.87 3.75
N ASN A 49 -80.38 0.15 2.63
CA ASN A 49 -79.31 -0.76 2.22
C ASN A 49 -78.01 0.00 1.90
N THR A 50 -78.07 1.08 1.13
CA THR A 50 -76.92 1.94 0.85
C THR A 50 -76.33 2.52 2.14
N LEU A 51 -77.17 2.98 3.07
CA LEU A 51 -76.73 3.49 4.36
C LEU A 51 -76.02 2.41 5.18
N LEU A 52 -76.56 1.18 5.20
CA LEU A 52 -75.97 0.04 5.91
C LEU A 52 -74.60 -0.32 5.34
N VAL A 53 -74.46 -0.34 4.01
CA VAL A 53 -73.17 -0.56 3.32
C VAL A 53 -72.19 0.57 3.65
N VAL A 54 -72.62 1.83 3.57
CA VAL A 54 -71.76 2.99 3.90
C VAL A 54 -71.29 2.94 5.36
N VAL A 55 -72.18 2.62 6.31
CA VAL A 55 -71.81 2.49 7.73
C VAL A 55 -70.82 1.33 7.94
N LEU A 56 -71.03 0.20 7.27
CA LEU A 56 -70.10 -0.93 7.31
C LEU A 56 -68.72 -0.56 6.76
N PHE A 57 -68.67 0.16 5.63
CA PHE A 57 -67.42 0.65 5.05
C PHE A 57 -66.73 1.66 5.95
N VAL A 58 -67.45 2.64 6.50
CA VAL A 58 -66.89 3.61 7.45
C VAL A 58 -66.34 2.89 8.68
N PHE A 59 -67.06 1.93 9.24
CA PHE A 59 -66.59 1.15 10.40
C PHE A 59 -65.33 0.33 10.06
N LEU A 60 -65.29 -0.31 8.89
CA LEU A 60 -64.18 -1.14 8.45
C LEU A 60 -62.95 -0.31 8.08
N LEU A 61 -63.11 0.85 7.44
CA LEU A 61 -62.01 1.71 6.95
C LEU A 61 -61.50 2.72 7.99
N ARG A 62 -62.31 3.08 8.99
CA ARG A 62 -61.91 4.03 10.04
C ARG A 62 -60.65 3.61 10.79
N ARG A 63 -60.35 2.30 10.89
CA ARG A 63 -59.13 1.80 11.53
C ARG A 63 -57.91 1.66 10.60
N PRO A 64 -57.99 1.07 9.39
CA PRO A 64 -56.84 0.90 8.52
C PRO A 64 -56.47 2.16 7.71
N ALA A 65 -57.42 3.02 7.35
CA ALA A 65 -57.14 4.16 6.47
C ALA A 65 -56.15 5.16 7.08
N PRO A 66 -56.31 5.64 8.34
CA PRO A 66 -55.35 6.57 8.93
C PRO A 66 -53.97 5.93 9.14
N LYS A 67 -53.93 4.64 9.48
CA LYS A 67 -52.68 3.89 9.69
C LYS A 67 -51.87 3.74 8.40
N PHE A 68 -52.55 3.54 7.26
CA PHE A 68 -51.88 3.42 5.96
C PHE A 68 -51.22 4.74 5.55
N PHE A 69 -51.95 5.87 5.63
CA PHE A 69 -51.40 7.19 5.31
C PHE A 69 -50.30 7.62 6.28
N ALA A 70 -50.48 7.37 7.59
CA ALA A 70 -49.43 7.63 8.58
C ALA A 70 -48.18 6.77 8.36
N GLY A 71 -48.35 5.50 7.96
CA GLY A 71 -47.24 4.62 7.61
C GLY A 71 -46.46 5.13 6.39
N ARG A 72 -47.16 5.56 5.33
CA ARG A 72 -46.53 6.14 4.14
C ARG A 72 -45.82 7.47 4.42
N ALA A 73 -46.44 8.35 5.23
CA ALA A 73 -45.81 9.60 5.64
C ALA A 73 -44.53 9.35 6.45
N LYS A 74 -44.57 8.39 7.39
CA LYS A 74 -43.40 7.99 8.17
C LYS A 74 -42.29 7.39 7.30
N GLU A 75 -42.64 6.54 6.34
CA GLU A 75 -41.66 5.96 5.41
C GLU A 75 -40.96 7.04 4.58
N ILE A 76 -41.70 8.03 4.09
CA ILE A 76 -41.12 9.17 3.35
C ILE A 76 -40.23 10.02 4.27
N GLN A 77 -40.66 10.26 5.52
CA GLN A 77 -39.85 10.98 6.50
C GLN A 77 -38.55 10.25 6.82
N ASP A 78 -38.62 8.93 7.06
CA ASP A 78 -37.46 8.09 7.34
C ASP A 78 -36.49 8.06 6.14
N LEU A 79 -37.01 8.00 4.90
CA LEU A 79 -36.19 8.07 3.69
C LEU A 79 -35.51 9.42 3.52
N LEU A 80 -36.23 10.52 3.77
CA LEU A 80 -35.68 11.86 3.70
C LEU A 80 -34.59 12.08 4.76
N GLU A 81 -34.84 11.62 5.99
CA GLU A 81 -33.86 11.70 7.08
C GLU A 81 -32.61 10.89 6.76
N LYS A 82 -32.75 9.67 6.22
CA LYS A 82 -31.61 8.87 5.77
C LYS A 82 -30.81 9.57 4.66
N ALA A 83 -31.48 10.09 3.64
CA ALA A 83 -30.83 10.81 2.55
C ALA A 83 -30.09 12.06 3.04
N LEU A 84 -30.65 12.78 4.02
CA LEU A 84 -29.98 13.93 4.65
C LEU A 84 -28.74 13.51 5.43
N ARG A 85 -28.83 12.42 6.21
CA ARG A 85 -27.68 11.87 6.96
C ARG A 85 -26.57 11.40 6.02
N GLU A 86 -26.91 10.63 4.98
CA GLU A 86 -25.95 10.18 3.97
C GLU A 86 -25.27 11.34 3.24
N LYS A 87 -26.04 12.38 2.87
CA LYS A 87 -25.48 13.60 2.30
C LYS A 87 -24.52 14.27 3.29
N GLU A 88 -24.90 14.40 4.55
CA GLU A 88 -24.05 15.04 5.56
C GLU A 88 -22.75 14.26 5.76
N GLU A 89 -22.81 12.94 5.88
CA GLU A 89 -21.64 12.05 5.98
C GLU A 89 -20.74 12.13 4.74
N ALA A 90 -21.32 12.16 3.54
CA ALA A 90 -20.57 12.34 2.30
C ALA A 90 -19.87 13.70 2.25
N THR A 91 -20.55 14.79 2.64
CA THR A 91 -19.95 16.13 2.68
C THR A 91 -18.89 16.28 3.78
N ARG A 92 -19.01 15.55 4.91
CA ARG A 92 -17.96 15.48 5.94
C ARG A 92 -16.74 14.75 5.40
N SER A 93 -16.93 13.56 4.83
CA SER A 93 -15.85 12.79 4.20
C SER A 93 -15.13 13.57 3.10
N LEU A 94 -15.88 14.28 2.26
CA LEU A 94 -15.30 15.11 1.18
C LEU A 94 -14.41 16.22 1.75
N ARG A 95 -14.89 16.94 2.78
CA ARG A 95 -14.09 17.97 3.46
C ARG A 95 -12.84 17.40 4.11
N GLU A 96 -12.93 16.23 4.74
CA GLU A 96 -11.75 15.57 5.32
C GLU A 96 -10.73 15.18 4.26
N ILE A 97 -11.18 14.67 3.11
CA ILE A 97 -10.31 14.34 1.97
C ILE A 97 -9.66 15.61 1.40
N GLU A 98 -10.42 16.69 1.24
CA GLU A 98 -9.92 17.96 0.72
C GLU A 98 -8.85 18.56 1.66
N VAL A 99 -9.08 18.52 2.97
CA VAL A 99 -8.07 18.91 3.97
C VAL A 99 -6.83 18.02 3.88
N LYS A 100 -6.99 16.70 3.77
CA LYS A 100 -5.85 15.77 3.59
C LYS A 100 -5.07 16.07 2.30
N MET A 101 -5.77 16.33 1.20
CA MET A 101 -5.14 16.68 -0.08
C MET A 101 -4.37 17.99 0.02
N SER A 102 -4.91 19.01 0.68
CA SER A 102 -4.19 20.28 0.89
C SER A 102 -2.91 20.11 1.72
N ARG A 103 -2.91 19.18 2.69
CA ARG A 103 -1.74 18.87 3.51
C ARG A 103 -0.71 18.03 2.78
N LEU A 104 -1.15 17.16 1.87
CA LEU A 104 -0.24 16.33 1.06
C LEU A 104 0.71 17.18 0.24
N ASP A 105 0.26 18.29 -0.34
CA ASP A 105 1.14 19.20 -1.10
C ASP A 105 2.24 19.80 -0.20
N GLU A 106 1.89 20.19 1.02
CA GLU A 106 2.86 20.71 2.00
C GLU A 106 3.83 19.61 2.47
N GLU A 107 3.34 18.40 2.72
CA GLU A 107 4.16 17.25 3.11
C GLU A 107 5.12 16.85 1.99
N VAL A 108 4.67 16.81 0.73
CA VAL A 108 5.52 16.54 -0.44
C VAL A 108 6.59 17.63 -0.56
N ALA A 109 6.22 18.90 -0.46
CA ALA A 109 7.18 20.00 -0.50
C ALA A 109 8.19 19.96 0.67
N ALA A 110 7.78 19.47 1.85
CA ALA A 110 8.68 19.25 2.98
C ALA A 110 9.65 18.08 2.72
N ILE A 111 9.15 16.96 2.21
CA ILE A 111 9.97 15.79 1.84
C ILE A 111 11.01 16.17 0.80
N GLU A 112 10.61 16.90 -0.26
CA GLU A 112 11.56 17.31 -1.29
C GLU A 112 12.64 18.26 -0.75
N ARG A 113 12.28 19.19 0.15
CA ARG A 113 13.27 20.08 0.79
C ARG A 113 14.25 19.29 1.63
N ALA A 114 13.75 18.39 2.48
CA ALA A 114 14.60 17.51 3.29
C ALA A 114 15.51 16.63 2.43
N ALA A 115 15.00 16.08 1.32
CA ALA A 115 15.78 15.28 0.39
C ALA A 115 16.89 16.09 -0.29
N ARG A 116 16.62 17.34 -0.69
CA ARG A 116 17.62 18.24 -1.27
C ARG A 116 18.71 18.61 -0.26
N GLU A 117 18.34 18.95 0.97
CA GLU A 117 19.28 19.26 2.04
C GLU A 117 20.18 18.05 2.39
N ALA A 118 19.57 16.86 2.50
CA ALA A 118 20.30 15.62 2.74
C ALA A 118 21.27 15.31 1.59
N ALA A 119 20.84 15.48 0.34
CA ALA A 119 21.68 15.23 -0.83
C ALA A 119 22.90 16.16 -0.90
N GLU A 120 22.74 17.45 -0.59
CA GLU A 120 23.86 18.39 -0.53
C GLU A 120 24.82 18.06 0.62
N ALA A 121 24.29 17.71 1.80
CA ALA A 121 25.11 17.29 2.93
C ALA A 121 25.91 16.02 2.62
N ASP A 122 25.26 15.01 2.02
CA ASP A 122 25.92 13.77 1.62
C ASP A 122 26.96 14.00 0.52
N LYS A 123 26.70 14.89 -0.44
CA LYS A 123 27.66 15.25 -1.47
C LYS A 123 28.94 15.84 -0.87
N VAL A 124 28.81 16.76 0.09
CA VAL A 124 29.96 17.34 0.78
C VAL A 124 30.72 16.28 1.58
N ARG A 125 30.01 15.44 2.34
CA ARG A 125 30.62 14.35 3.12
C ARG A 125 31.37 13.35 2.22
N LEU A 126 30.75 12.93 1.13
CA LEU A 126 31.33 11.97 0.19
C LEU A 126 32.56 12.55 -0.52
N GLN A 127 32.53 13.84 -0.87
CA GLN A 127 33.70 14.52 -1.42
C GLN A 127 34.87 14.55 -0.42
N GLN A 128 34.62 14.89 0.83
CA GLN A 128 35.64 14.89 1.88
C GLN A 128 36.21 13.48 2.13
N GLU A 129 35.35 12.47 2.19
CA GLU A 129 35.76 11.06 2.32
C GLU A 129 36.60 10.60 1.13
N ALA A 130 36.21 10.97 -0.09
CA ALA A 130 36.95 10.64 -1.31
C ALA A 130 38.32 11.33 -1.34
N GLU A 131 38.41 12.60 -0.95
CA GLU A 131 39.68 13.32 -0.85
C GLU A 131 40.61 12.72 0.21
N ALA A 132 40.07 12.39 1.38
CA ALA A 132 40.81 11.73 2.44
C ALA A 132 41.30 10.33 2.02
N ALA A 133 40.45 9.55 1.34
CA ALA A 133 40.82 8.25 0.80
C ALA A 133 41.91 8.37 -0.26
N LYS A 134 41.78 9.34 -1.19
CA LYS A 134 42.81 9.63 -2.20
C LYS A 134 44.16 9.96 -1.55
N ALA A 135 44.17 10.82 -0.54
CA ALA A 135 45.40 11.20 0.17
C ALA A 135 46.04 10.00 0.86
N ARG A 136 45.25 9.14 1.52
CA ARG A 136 45.74 7.89 2.14
C ARG A 136 46.35 6.94 1.12
N ILE A 137 45.67 6.70 0.00
CA ILE A 137 46.17 5.83 -1.06
C ILE A 137 47.50 6.36 -1.62
N GLN A 138 47.62 7.67 -1.84
CA GLN A 138 48.86 8.28 -2.32
C GLN A 138 50.00 8.12 -1.32
N GLN A 139 49.73 8.31 -0.03
CA GLN A 139 50.71 8.11 1.03
C GLN A 139 51.17 6.65 1.12
N GLU A 140 50.22 5.71 1.12
CA GLU A 140 50.50 4.28 1.17
C GLU A 140 51.30 3.82 -0.06
N ALA A 141 50.91 4.26 -1.25
CA ALA A 141 51.64 3.99 -2.49
C ALA A 141 53.06 4.56 -2.45
N GLY A 142 53.25 5.78 -1.94
CA GLY A 142 54.58 6.38 -1.81
C GLY A 142 55.50 5.59 -0.86
N LEU A 143 54.98 5.19 0.30
CA LEU A 143 55.71 4.37 1.27
C LEU A 143 56.06 2.99 0.69
N GLU A 144 55.14 2.38 -0.05
CA GLU A 144 55.36 1.08 -0.69
C GLU A 144 56.40 1.18 -1.82
N MET A 145 56.32 2.21 -2.66
CA MET A 145 57.33 2.47 -3.68
C MET A 145 58.72 2.67 -3.08
N GLU A 146 58.84 3.40 -1.98
CA GLU A 146 60.13 3.59 -1.31
C GLU A 146 60.69 2.27 -0.77
N ARG A 147 59.85 1.45 -0.13
CA ARG A 147 60.25 0.11 0.33
C ARG A 147 60.73 -0.77 -0.82
N GLN A 148 59.97 -0.79 -1.92
CA GLN A 148 60.33 -1.54 -3.12
C GLN A 148 61.62 -1.03 -3.76
N MET A 149 61.84 0.28 -3.80
CA MET A 149 63.10 0.85 -4.30
C MET A 149 64.30 0.47 -3.44
N VAL A 150 64.16 0.49 -2.12
CA VAL A 150 65.23 0.07 -1.20
C VAL A 150 65.53 -1.42 -1.39
N GLN A 151 64.51 -2.26 -1.52
CA GLN A 151 64.67 -3.68 -1.77
C GLN A 151 65.34 -3.96 -3.12
N ALA A 152 64.84 -3.35 -4.21
CA ALA A 152 65.41 -3.49 -5.54
C ALA A 152 66.89 -3.04 -5.61
N LYS A 153 67.26 -1.96 -4.91
CA LYS A 153 68.66 -1.53 -4.79
C LYS A 153 69.53 -2.54 -4.05
N ARG A 154 69.00 -3.17 -2.99
CA ARG A 154 69.72 -4.23 -2.25
C ARG A 154 69.93 -5.45 -3.12
N ASP A 155 68.90 -5.88 -3.83
CA ASP A 155 68.96 -7.04 -4.71
C ASP A 155 69.94 -6.81 -5.87
N LEU A 156 69.93 -5.61 -6.46
CA LEU A 156 70.88 -5.25 -7.51
C LEU A 156 72.34 -5.24 -7.02
N ARG A 157 72.60 -4.75 -5.80
CA ARG A 157 73.94 -4.78 -5.19
C ARG A 157 74.40 -6.19 -4.90
N ALA A 158 73.51 -7.04 -4.38
CA ALA A 158 73.82 -8.45 -4.12
C ALA A 158 74.16 -9.19 -5.43
N TYR A 159 73.38 -8.97 -6.48
CA TYR A 159 73.62 -9.53 -7.80
C TYR A 159 74.95 -9.07 -8.41
N ALA A 160 75.26 -7.76 -8.33
CA ALA A 160 76.52 -7.23 -8.82
C ALA A 160 77.74 -7.77 -8.04
N ALA A 161 77.62 -7.94 -6.72
CA ALA A 161 78.66 -8.53 -5.89
C ALA A 161 78.90 -10.00 -6.26
N ASP A 162 77.83 -10.77 -6.48
CA ASP A 162 77.92 -12.16 -6.91
C ASP A 162 78.61 -12.27 -8.28
N LEU A 163 78.22 -11.45 -9.25
CA LEU A 163 78.85 -11.41 -10.57
C LEU A 163 80.34 -11.03 -10.49
N ALA A 164 80.69 -10.07 -9.63
CA ALA A 164 82.09 -9.69 -9.42
C ALA A 164 82.92 -10.83 -8.80
N VAL A 165 82.35 -11.57 -7.84
CA VAL A 165 82.99 -12.76 -7.25
C VAL A 165 83.15 -13.87 -8.29
N GLN A 166 82.15 -14.10 -9.13
CA GLN A 166 82.23 -15.09 -10.23
C GLN A 166 83.33 -14.71 -11.23
N ALA A 167 83.38 -13.44 -11.67
CA ALA A 167 84.41 -12.96 -12.58
C ALA A 167 85.81 -13.05 -11.95
N ALA A 168 85.96 -12.67 -10.69
CA ALA A 168 87.23 -12.80 -9.96
C ALA A 168 87.67 -14.27 -9.84
N ARG A 169 86.73 -15.19 -9.58
CA ARG A 169 86.99 -16.63 -9.56
C ARG A 169 87.48 -17.14 -10.91
N GLU A 170 86.84 -16.74 -12.01
CA GLU A 170 87.26 -17.14 -13.36
C GLU A 170 88.65 -16.61 -13.72
N ILE A 171 88.95 -15.36 -13.37
CA ILE A 171 90.27 -14.76 -13.60
C ILE A 171 91.32 -15.52 -12.78
N LEU A 172 91.07 -15.71 -11.48
CA LEU A 172 91.99 -16.39 -10.57
C LEU A 172 92.26 -17.83 -11.00
N ALA A 173 91.23 -18.55 -11.47
CA ALA A 173 91.38 -19.90 -12.01
C ALA A 173 92.25 -19.95 -13.28
N LYS A 174 92.27 -18.88 -14.09
CA LYS A 174 93.09 -18.78 -15.31
C LYS A 174 94.52 -18.29 -15.04
N SER A 175 94.74 -17.56 -13.94
CA SER A 175 96.02 -16.89 -13.66
C SER A 175 96.84 -17.49 -12.52
N LEU A 176 96.38 -18.54 -11.84
CA LEU A 176 97.09 -19.15 -10.72
C LEU A 176 98.39 -19.83 -11.19
N THR A 177 99.51 -19.52 -10.53
CA THR A 177 100.81 -20.19 -10.76
C THR A 177 101.18 -21.13 -9.61
N PRO A 178 102.09 -22.11 -9.84
CA PRO A 178 102.55 -23.01 -8.78
C PRO A 178 103.20 -22.30 -7.59
N GLU A 179 103.91 -21.18 -7.83
CA GLU A 179 104.52 -20.36 -6.77
C GLU A 179 103.46 -19.68 -5.88
N ASP A 180 102.33 -19.27 -6.46
CA ASP A 180 101.22 -18.68 -5.72
C ASP A 180 100.54 -19.69 -4.80
N GLU A 181 100.40 -20.94 -5.27
CA GLU A 181 99.80 -22.03 -4.50
C GLU A 181 100.67 -22.39 -3.28
N ALA A 182 101.99 -22.52 -3.46
CA ALA A 182 102.94 -22.75 -2.36
C ALA A 182 102.93 -21.60 -1.34
N ARG A 183 102.86 -20.35 -1.79
CA ARG A 183 102.78 -19.16 -0.92
C ARG A 183 101.48 -19.10 -0.12
N ILE A 184 100.36 -19.55 -0.68
CA ILE A 184 99.07 -19.63 0.03
C ILE A 184 99.13 -20.72 1.11
N GLN A 185 99.66 -21.90 0.79
CA GLN A 185 99.83 -23.00 1.75
C GLN A 185 100.72 -22.60 2.93
N GLY A 186 101.86 -21.95 2.68
CA GLY A 186 102.75 -21.46 3.73
C GLY A 186 102.08 -20.43 4.67
N ARG A 187 101.29 -19.51 4.12
CA ARG A 187 100.51 -18.54 4.94
C ARG A 187 99.44 -19.23 5.79
N PHE A 188 98.79 -20.26 5.28
CA PHE A 188 97.76 -20.98 6.03
C PHE A 188 98.35 -21.71 7.26
N LEU A 189 99.52 -22.33 7.08
CA LEU A 189 100.24 -23.00 8.17
C LEU A 189 100.65 -22.01 9.28
N ASN A 190 101.23 -20.86 8.91
CA ASN A 190 101.58 -19.82 9.88
C ASN A 190 100.35 -19.25 10.63
N LEU A 191 99.19 -19.14 9.96
CA LEU A 191 97.97 -18.66 10.60
C LEU A 191 97.40 -19.67 11.61
N MET A 192 97.57 -20.97 11.35
CA MET A 192 97.18 -22.02 12.29
C MET A 192 98.10 -22.02 13.51
N GLU A 193 99.40 -21.79 13.33
CA GLU A 193 100.38 -21.68 14.40
C GLU A 193 100.09 -20.47 15.33
N ASP A 194 99.86 -19.27 14.79
CA ASP A 194 99.50 -18.06 15.59
C ASP A 194 98.17 -18.23 16.35
N ARG A 195 97.19 -18.95 15.79
CA ARG A 195 95.92 -19.23 16.50
C ARG A 195 96.10 -20.22 17.65
N HIS A 196 97.06 -21.14 17.55
CA HIS A 196 97.38 -22.08 18.62
C HIS A 196 98.16 -21.39 19.75
N GLU A 197 99.01 -20.41 19.45
CA GLU A 197 99.73 -19.62 20.47
C GLU A 197 98.81 -18.68 21.27
N ARG A 198 97.72 -18.15 20.69
CA ARG A 198 96.77 -17.28 21.42
C ARG A 198 95.74 -18.01 22.28
N ARG A 199 95.72 -19.34 22.26
CA ARG A 199 94.79 -20.18 23.05
C ARG A 199 95.48 -21.03 24.13
N GLY A 200 96.81 -20.97 24.24
CA GLY A 200 97.58 -21.45 25.40
C GLY A 200 97.89 -20.31 26.35
#